data_AF-A0A2E1ALP2-F1
#
_entry.id   AF-A0A2E1ALP2-F1
#
_cell.length_a   1.000
_cell.length_b   1.000
_cell.length_c   1.000
_cell.angle_alpha   90.00
_cell.angle_beta   90.00
_cell.angle_gamma   90.00
#
_symmetry.space_group_name_H-M   'P 1'
#
loop_
_entity.id
_entity.type
_entity.pdbx_description
1 polymer ?
#
loop_
_entity_poly.entity_id
_entity_poly.type
_entity_poly.pdbx_seq_one_letter_code
_entity_poly.pdbx_strand_id
1 'polypeptide(L)'
;MIYGRKTQKTYPGRGVVLAVQALLVLGIAYFGIEALANIFDKAAPADATYVITTRSYDNNEDWQANSDRPTHQEYADYYYSVGVNYLDTGEPALALVNFNRAQALNPYSPGIDLAIGIAYEQMNMPSRAASEYIDWMRGVEQYYIPLNFENGVEQMLKMGEGNIFAYTIDAEMGQSLSVTAESDLLDVVDPLVVILDPYGTPVMGEDDLNNGHVIRTMDSYIDAYTVPTSGEYTVLVSHAGGGSYGVVDVTIGLD
;
A
#
# COMPACT_ATOMS: atom_id res chain seq x y z
N MET A 1 -46.22 48.57 39.42
CA MET A 1 -45.77 47.52 38.46
C MET A 1 -44.35 47.84 38.04
N ILE A 2 -43.38 47.09 38.56
CA ILE A 2 -41.94 47.33 38.34
C ILE A 2 -41.44 46.25 37.38
N TYR A 3 -40.94 46.65 36.21
CA TYR A 3 -40.30 45.76 35.25
C TYR A 3 -38.97 45.27 35.82
N GLY A 4 -38.90 44.00 36.22
CA GLY A 4 -37.67 43.35 36.64
C GLY A 4 -36.75 43.09 35.46
N ARG A 5 -35.54 43.69 35.48
CA ARG A 5 -34.42 43.34 34.58
C ARG A 5 -34.11 41.85 34.71
N LYS A 6 -34.18 41.10 33.61
CA LYS A 6 -33.57 39.76 33.52
C LYS A 6 -32.05 39.92 33.59
N THR A 7 -31.45 39.52 34.69
CA THR A 7 -30.00 39.36 34.81
C THR A 7 -29.58 38.11 34.02
N GLN A 8 -28.76 38.29 32.98
CA GLN A 8 -28.08 37.15 32.35
C GLN A 8 -27.11 36.57 33.38
N LYS A 9 -27.33 35.32 33.80
CA LYS A 9 -26.37 34.55 34.60
C LYS A 9 -25.14 34.27 33.75
N THR A 10 -24.05 34.98 34.00
CA THR A 10 -22.71 34.63 33.51
C THR A 10 -22.19 33.45 34.32
N TYR A 11 -22.09 32.29 33.69
CA TYR A 11 -21.44 31.12 34.29
C TYR A 11 -19.92 31.34 34.27
N PRO A 12 -19.22 31.25 35.42
CA PRO A 12 -17.77 31.48 35.49
C PRO A 12 -16.93 30.38 34.81
N GLY A 13 -17.56 29.36 34.21
CA GLY A 13 -16.88 28.28 33.47
C GLY A 13 -16.85 28.47 31.94
N ARG A 14 -17.57 29.45 31.37
CA ARG A 14 -17.69 29.55 29.90
C ARG A 14 -16.37 29.95 29.22
N GLY A 15 -15.55 30.75 29.90
CA GLY A 15 -14.19 31.07 29.43
C GLY A 15 -13.24 29.87 29.49
N VAL A 16 -13.41 28.99 30.49
CA VAL A 16 -12.59 27.77 30.64
C VAL A 16 -12.98 26.73 29.61
N VAL A 17 -14.28 26.55 29.33
CA VAL A 17 -14.74 25.60 28.28
C VAL A 17 -14.32 26.06 26.88
N LEU A 18 -14.39 27.37 26.59
CA LEU A 18 -13.88 27.91 25.32
C LEU A 18 -12.35 27.83 25.22
N ALA A 19 -11.62 27.97 26.33
CA ALA A 19 -10.17 27.79 26.35
C ALA A 19 -9.77 26.32 26.15
N VAL A 20 -10.51 25.36 26.73
CA VAL A 20 -10.26 23.92 26.55
C VAL A 20 -10.63 23.45 25.14
N GLN A 21 -11.73 23.95 24.55
CA GLN A 21 -12.05 23.69 23.14
C GLN A 21 -11.04 24.33 22.18
N ALA A 22 -10.56 25.55 22.46
CA ALA A 22 -9.51 26.17 21.65
C ALA A 22 -8.18 25.43 21.76
N LEU A 23 -7.83 24.88 22.93
CA LEU A 23 -6.62 24.08 23.13
C LEU A 23 -6.72 22.66 22.54
N LEU A 24 -7.90 22.06 22.46
CA LEU A 24 -8.13 20.79 21.74
C LEU A 24 -8.06 20.98 20.22
N VAL A 25 -8.61 22.08 19.69
CA VAL A 25 -8.52 22.43 18.27
C VAL A 25 -7.10 22.85 17.89
N LEU A 26 -6.39 23.59 18.75
CA LEU A 26 -4.96 23.92 18.56
C LEU A 26 -4.04 22.71 18.75
N GLY A 27 -4.37 21.77 19.65
CA GLY A 27 -3.62 20.54 19.85
C GLY A 27 -3.73 19.60 18.64
N ILE A 28 -4.91 19.48 18.03
CA ILE A 28 -5.12 18.74 16.78
C ILE A 28 -4.45 19.48 15.60
N ALA A 29 -4.43 20.81 15.59
CA ALA A 29 -3.72 21.58 14.56
C ALA A 29 -2.18 21.58 14.70
N TYR A 30 -1.64 21.39 15.91
CA TYR A 30 -0.20 21.39 16.20
C TYR A 30 0.43 19.99 16.20
N PHE A 31 -0.33 18.94 16.51
CA PHE A 31 0.14 17.54 16.47
C PHE A 31 -0.47 16.70 15.34
N GLY A 32 -1.47 17.19 14.61
CA GLY A 32 -2.24 16.38 13.66
C GLY A 32 -2.11 16.75 12.18
N ILE A 33 -1.32 17.76 11.80
CA ILE A 33 -1.27 18.21 10.39
C ILE A 33 0.04 17.83 9.68
N GLU A 34 1.18 17.73 10.39
CA GLU A 34 2.47 17.37 9.75
C GLU A 34 2.62 15.89 9.40
N ALA A 35 1.92 14.99 10.12
CA ALA A 35 1.88 13.56 9.76
C ALA A 35 1.01 13.27 8.53
N LEU A 36 0.04 14.14 8.23
CA LEU A 36 -0.88 13.97 7.10
C LEU A 36 -0.36 14.60 5.80
N ALA A 37 0.47 15.66 5.87
CA ALA A 37 0.99 16.34 4.68
C ALA A 37 2.00 15.50 3.88
N ASN A 38 2.77 14.61 4.53
CA ASN A 38 3.69 13.68 3.85
C ASN A 38 2.98 12.52 3.12
N ILE A 39 1.66 12.40 3.25
CA ILE A 39 0.85 11.35 2.62
C ILE A 39 0.19 11.87 1.31
N PHE A 40 0.26 13.16 0.96
CA PHE A 40 -0.56 13.70 -0.14
C PHE A 40 0.13 14.34 -1.33
N ASP A 41 1.46 14.50 -1.41
CA ASP A 41 2.10 15.08 -2.61
C ASP A 41 3.05 14.10 -3.32
N LYS A 42 2.51 13.35 -4.28
CA LYS A 42 3.24 12.95 -5.50
C LYS A 42 2.92 13.98 -6.61
N ALA A 43 3.30 15.24 -6.42
CA ALA A 43 3.57 16.19 -7.52
C ALA A 43 4.23 17.50 -7.01
N ALA A 44 5.43 17.80 -7.54
CA ALA A 44 6.14 19.10 -7.61
C ALA A 44 7.12 19.50 -6.47
N PRO A 45 8.12 20.40 -6.70
CA PRO A 45 8.93 20.70 -7.89
C PRO A 45 10.47 20.66 -7.62
N ALA A 46 11.27 20.96 -8.65
CA ALA A 46 12.69 20.65 -8.84
C ALA A 46 13.75 21.49 -8.06
N ASP A 47 13.41 22.15 -6.96
CA ASP A 47 14.36 23.04 -6.25
C ASP A 47 14.22 23.10 -4.71
N ALA A 48 13.46 22.19 -4.11
CA ALA A 48 13.41 22.05 -2.65
C ALA A 48 14.63 21.28 -2.12
N THR A 49 15.68 22.00 -1.70
CA THR A 49 16.80 21.40 -0.96
C THR A 49 16.31 21.06 0.47
N TYR A 50 15.86 19.82 0.67
CA TYR A 50 15.47 19.31 1.98
C TYR A 50 16.71 18.87 2.76
N VAL A 51 17.03 19.57 3.85
CA VAL A 51 17.90 19.01 4.90
C VAL A 51 17.05 18.04 5.70
N ILE A 52 17.04 16.79 5.24
CA ILE A 52 16.58 15.66 6.04
C ILE A 52 17.48 15.63 7.26
N THR A 53 16.93 15.90 8.46
CA THR A 53 17.62 15.49 9.68
C THR A 53 17.45 13.99 9.79
N THR A 54 18.20 13.28 8.93
CA THR A 54 18.76 12.02 9.37
C THR A 54 19.45 12.38 10.68
N ARG A 55 19.14 11.68 11.76
CA ARG A 55 20.25 11.37 12.65
C ARG A 55 21.16 10.58 11.72
N SER A 56 22.13 11.29 11.13
CA SER A 56 23.05 10.79 10.13
C SER A 56 23.58 9.47 10.68
N TYR A 57 23.05 8.36 10.17
CA TYR A 57 23.80 7.12 10.22
C TYR A 57 24.96 7.40 9.29
N ASP A 58 26.05 7.76 9.94
CA ASP A 58 27.28 8.26 9.37
C ASP A 58 27.70 7.35 8.22
N ASN A 59 27.47 7.83 7.00
CA ASN A 59 27.83 7.16 5.76
C ASN A 59 29.36 7.19 5.52
N ASN A 60 30.15 7.54 6.55
CA ASN A 60 31.61 7.51 6.57
C ASN A 60 32.22 6.59 7.64
N GLU A 61 31.48 5.64 8.24
CA GLU A 61 32.15 4.58 8.98
C GLU A 61 32.51 3.43 8.05
N ASP A 62 33.80 3.16 7.92
CA ASP A 62 34.38 1.94 7.33
C ASP A 62 33.80 0.70 8.04
N TRP A 63 32.63 0.22 7.60
CA TRP A 63 31.94 -0.95 8.16
C TRP A 63 32.68 -2.28 7.90
N GLN A 64 33.84 -2.25 7.25
CA GLN A 64 34.60 -3.45 6.91
C GLN A 64 35.59 -3.93 7.99
N ALA A 65 35.66 -3.31 9.17
CA ALA A 65 36.76 -3.56 10.11
C ALA A 65 36.42 -4.32 11.41
N ASN A 66 35.18 -4.77 11.67
CA ASN A 66 34.87 -5.46 12.93
C ASN A 66 33.83 -6.58 12.75
N SER A 67 34.24 -7.84 12.87
CA SER A 67 33.41 -9.05 12.67
C SER A 67 32.28 -9.25 13.68
N ASP A 68 32.22 -8.41 14.72
CA ASP A 68 31.27 -8.54 15.83
C ASP A 68 30.11 -7.52 15.76
N ARG A 69 30.11 -6.62 14.76
CA ARG A 69 29.03 -5.64 14.56
C ARG A 69 28.04 -6.15 13.51
N PRO A 70 26.72 -5.96 13.69
CA PRO A 70 25.75 -6.32 12.68
C PRO A 70 26.01 -5.56 11.37
N THR A 71 25.91 -6.28 10.26
CA THR A 71 25.95 -5.78 8.88
C THR A 71 24.70 -4.97 8.55
N HIS A 72 24.75 -4.18 7.46
CA HIS A 72 23.54 -3.51 6.94
C HIS A 72 22.41 -4.50 6.66
N GLN A 73 22.74 -5.71 6.21
CA GLN A 73 21.75 -6.77 5.98
C GLN A 73 21.08 -7.20 7.29
N GLU A 74 21.86 -7.46 8.34
CA GLU A 74 21.29 -7.88 9.64
C GLU A 74 20.41 -6.79 10.25
N TYR A 75 20.76 -5.51 10.07
CA TYR A 75 19.88 -4.41 10.46
C TYR A 75 18.62 -4.32 9.59
N ALA A 76 18.73 -4.57 8.28
CA ALA A 76 17.57 -4.60 7.39
C ALA A 76 16.60 -5.72 7.80
N ASP A 77 17.11 -6.93 8.04
CA ASP A 77 16.34 -8.10 8.49
C ASP A 77 15.67 -7.85 9.84
N TYR A 78 16.38 -7.16 10.76
CA TYR A 78 15.80 -6.74 12.04
C TYR A 78 14.60 -5.81 11.85
N TYR A 79 14.76 -4.72 11.08
CA TYR A 79 13.67 -3.79 10.85
C TYR A 79 12.52 -4.44 10.07
N TYR A 80 12.82 -5.30 9.09
CA TYR A 80 11.82 -6.09 8.40
C TYR A 80 11.00 -6.94 9.37
N SER A 81 11.68 -7.70 10.25
CA SER A 81 11.03 -8.55 11.25
C SER A 81 10.15 -7.76 12.23
N VAL A 82 10.61 -6.58 12.66
CA VAL A 82 9.81 -5.67 13.50
C VAL A 82 8.59 -5.16 12.73
N GLY A 83 8.74 -4.84 11.45
CA GLY A 83 7.64 -4.41 10.59
C GLY A 83 6.58 -5.49 10.43
N VAL A 84 6.98 -6.74 10.18
CA VAL A 84 6.06 -7.89 10.12
C VAL A 84 5.29 -8.05 11.43
N ASN A 85 5.97 -7.94 12.58
CA ASN A 85 5.29 -8.02 13.88
C ASN A 85 4.21 -6.94 14.04
N TYR A 86 4.48 -5.72 13.57
CA TYR A 86 3.49 -4.65 13.57
C TYR A 86 2.30 -4.94 12.64
N LEU A 87 2.52 -5.50 11.44
CA LEU A 87 1.43 -5.96 10.57
C LEU A 87 0.56 -7.02 11.24
N ASP A 88 1.18 -8.03 11.86
CA ASP A 88 0.45 -9.12 12.55
C ASP A 88 -0.43 -8.60 13.70
N THR A 89 -0.03 -7.49 14.32
CA THR A 89 -0.79 -6.82 15.38
C THR A 89 -1.81 -5.79 14.88
N GLY A 90 -1.92 -5.58 13.56
CA GLY A 90 -2.84 -4.61 12.95
C GLY A 90 -2.37 -3.16 13.08
N GLU A 91 -1.06 -2.93 13.13
CA GLU A 91 -0.44 -1.60 13.25
C GLU A 91 0.35 -1.21 11.97
N PRO A 92 -0.29 -1.17 10.78
CA PRO A 92 0.41 -1.07 9.50
C PRO A 92 1.21 0.22 9.31
N ALA A 93 0.80 1.33 9.94
CA ALA A 93 1.57 2.58 9.90
C ALA A 93 2.92 2.45 10.63
N LEU A 94 3.00 1.68 11.72
CA LEU A 94 4.25 1.40 12.42
C LEU A 94 5.09 0.37 11.67
N ALA A 95 4.44 -0.58 11.00
CA ALA A 95 5.11 -1.51 10.10
C ALA A 95 5.83 -0.77 8.98
N LEU A 96 5.14 0.15 8.30
CA LEU A 96 5.67 0.97 7.22
C LEU A 96 6.92 1.76 7.63
N VAL A 97 6.96 2.31 8.85
CA VAL A 97 8.16 2.99 9.38
C VAL A 97 9.36 2.06 9.43
N ASN A 98 9.16 0.80 9.83
CA ASN A 98 10.23 -0.18 9.93
C ASN A 98 10.62 -0.75 8.55
N PHE A 99 9.66 -1.04 7.67
CA PHE A 99 9.98 -1.47 6.31
C PHE A 99 10.75 -0.40 5.53
N ASN A 100 10.41 0.88 5.66
CA ASN A 100 11.20 1.95 5.04
C ASN A 100 12.65 2.02 5.55
N ARG A 101 12.88 1.69 6.83
CA ARG A 101 14.24 1.56 7.37
C ARG A 101 14.96 0.35 6.80
N ALA A 102 14.26 -0.77 6.65
CA ALA A 102 14.78 -1.98 6.03
C ALA A 102 15.15 -1.71 4.56
N GLN A 103 14.28 -1.08 3.78
CA GLN A 103 14.50 -0.72 2.38
C GLN A 103 15.67 0.26 2.23
N ALA A 104 15.82 1.23 3.13
CA ALA A 104 16.97 2.14 3.11
C ALA A 104 18.32 1.43 3.34
N LEU A 105 18.32 0.30 4.05
CA LEU A 105 19.51 -0.52 4.31
C LEU A 105 19.75 -1.59 3.23
N ASN A 106 18.67 -2.10 2.62
CA ASN A 106 18.68 -3.09 1.56
C ASN A 106 17.66 -2.71 0.45
N PRO A 107 18.03 -1.81 -0.48
CA PRO A 107 17.10 -1.22 -1.44
C PRO A 107 16.74 -2.13 -2.63
N TYR A 108 17.26 -3.35 -2.70
CA TYR A 108 17.04 -4.28 -3.82
C TYR A 108 16.41 -5.60 -3.36
N SER A 109 15.55 -5.53 -2.34
CA SER A 109 14.91 -6.70 -1.75
C SER A 109 13.42 -6.71 -2.07
N PRO A 110 12.98 -7.49 -3.07
CA PRO A 110 11.56 -7.52 -3.47
C PRO A 110 10.64 -7.83 -2.29
N GLY A 111 11.05 -8.72 -1.39
CA GLY A 111 10.24 -9.08 -0.22
C GLY A 111 9.95 -7.90 0.72
N ILE A 112 10.76 -6.83 0.69
CA ILE A 112 10.47 -5.59 1.42
C ILE A 112 9.39 -4.81 0.68
N ASP A 113 9.45 -4.72 -0.64
CA ASP A 113 8.45 -4.02 -1.46
C ASP A 113 7.07 -4.68 -1.30
N LEU A 114 7.00 -6.01 -1.35
CA LEU A 114 5.77 -6.76 -1.05
C LEU A 114 5.20 -6.41 0.33
N ALA A 115 6.05 -6.39 1.37
CA ALA A 115 5.61 -6.06 2.73
C ALA A 115 5.14 -4.60 2.90
N ILE A 116 5.74 -3.66 2.17
CA ILE A 116 5.27 -2.26 2.10
C ILE A 116 3.91 -2.20 1.39
N GLY A 117 3.74 -2.96 0.31
CA GLY A 117 2.47 -3.09 -0.42
C GLY A 117 1.33 -3.56 0.50
N ILE A 118 1.55 -4.66 1.23
CA ILE A 118 0.60 -5.20 2.22
C ILE A 118 0.29 -4.17 3.30
N ALA A 119 1.28 -3.41 3.78
CA ALA A 119 1.06 -2.35 4.76
C ALA A 119 0.14 -1.25 4.21
N TYR A 120 0.32 -0.84 2.95
CA TYR A 120 -0.57 0.13 2.30
C TYR A 120 -1.97 -0.42 2.07
N GLU A 121 -2.09 -1.71 1.74
CA GLU A 121 -3.38 -2.38 1.56
C GLU A 121 -4.17 -2.45 2.87
N GLN A 122 -3.54 -2.83 4.00
CA GLN A 122 -4.16 -2.78 5.33
C GLN A 122 -4.58 -1.36 5.76
N MET A 123 -3.96 -0.33 5.17
CA MET A 123 -4.33 1.07 5.36
C MET A 123 -5.40 1.58 4.37
N ASN A 124 -5.94 0.69 3.52
CA ASN A 124 -6.90 1.00 2.46
C ASN A 124 -6.34 2.05 1.46
N MET A 125 -5.08 1.88 1.07
CA MET A 125 -4.37 2.74 0.11
C MET A 125 -3.92 1.95 -1.13
N PRO A 126 -4.87 1.38 -1.92
CA PRO A 126 -4.54 0.40 -2.96
C PRO A 126 -3.66 0.94 -4.08
N SER A 127 -3.76 2.22 -4.46
CA SER A 127 -2.85 2.80 -5.47
C SER A 127 -1.39 2.90 -4.99
N ARG A 128 -1.18 3.03 -3.68
CA ARG A 128 0.16 2.98 -3.08
C ARG A 128 0.65 1.54 -3.01
N ALA A 129 -0.21 0.61 -2.59
CA ALA A 129 0.09 -0.83 -2.61
C ALA A 129 0.52 -1.28 -4.02
N ALA A 130 -0.25 -0.91 -5.04
CA ALA A 130 0.03 -1.18 -6.44
C ALA A 130 1.43 -0.75 -6.89
N SER A 131 1.93 0.38 -6.38
CA SER A 131 3.28 0.85 -6.71
C SER A 131 4.35 -0.12 -6.21
N GLU A 132 4.21 -0.59 -4.97
CA GLU A 132 5.18 -1.50 -4.34
C GLU A 132 5.05 -2.93 -4.89
N TYR A 133 3.83 -3.37 -5.17
CA TYR A 133 3.56 -4.67 -5.82
C TYR A 133 4.19 -4.76 -7.21
N ILE A 134 4.24 -3.66 -7.96
CA ILE A 134 4.95 -3.62 -9.23
C ILE A 134 6.47 -3.77 -9.06
N ASP A 135 7.03 -3.18 -8.01
CA ASP A 135 8.46 -3.31 -7.74
C ASP A 135 8.79 -4.72 -7.23
N TRP A 136 7.91 -5.34 -6.44
CA TRP A 136 7.95 -6.78 -6.15
C TRP A 136 7.94 -7.63 -7.44
N MET A 137 6.92 -7.47 -8.29
CA MET A 137 6.77 -8.24 -9.53
C MET A 137 8.02 -8.12 -10.41
N ARG A 138 8.52 -6.91 -10.63
CA ARG A 138 9.76 -6.66 -11.40
C ARG A 138 10.99 -7.29 -10.76
N GLY A 139 11.04 -7.29 -9.44
CA GLY A 139 12.14 -7.86 -8.67
C GLY A 139 12.22 -9.38 -8.74
N VAL A 140 11.07 -10.05 -8.86
CA VAL A 140 10.98 -11.52 -8.97
C VAL A 140 10.77 -12.03 -10.41
N GLU A 141 10.58 -11.12 -11.38
CA GLU A 141 10.22 -11.45 -12.76
C GLU A 141 11.16 -12.49 -13.39
N GLN A 142 10.56 -13.60 -13.84
CA GLN A 142 11.20 -14.61 -14.68
C GLN A 142 10.60 -14.63 -16.09
N TYR A 143 9.28 -14.46 -16.19
CA TYR A 143 8.55 -14.50 -17.45
C TYR A 143 7.43 -13.47 -17.48
N TYR A 144 7.47 -12.59 -18.47
CA TYR A 144 6.35 -11.71 -18.82
C TYR A 144 5.51 -12.33 -19.94
N ILE A 145 4.25 -12.65 -19.64
CA ILE A 145 3.37 -13.46 -20.48
C ILE A 145 2.16 -12.62 -20.90
N PRO A 146 2.16 -12.04 -22.11
CA PRO A 146 0.99 -11.34 -22.62
C PRO A 146 -0.14 -12.34 -22.89
N LEU A 147 -1.35 -12.01 -22.47
CA LEU A 147 -2.56 -12.80 -22.62
C LEU A 147 -3.63 -12.04 -23.38
N ASN A 148 -4.53 -12.79 -24.01
CA ASN A 148 -5.78 -12.26 -24.54
C ASN A 148 -6.91 -12.75 -23.65
N PHE A 149 -7.56 -11.83 -22.93
CA PHE A 149 -8.80 -12.13 -22.22
C PHE A 149 -10.03 -11.78 -23.05
N GLU A 150 -11.02 -12.67 -23.00
CA GLU A 150 -12.39 -12.35 -23.37
C GLU A 150 -13.07 -11.76 -22.14
N ASN A 151 -13.72 -10.60 -22.29
CA ASN A 151 -14.36 -9.89 -21.20
C ASN A 151 -15.35 -10.79 -20.42
N GLY A 152 -15.15 -10.91 -19.10
CA GLY A 152 -15.99 -11.70 -18.20
C GLY A 152 -15.86 -13.21 -18.36
N VAL A 153 -14.88 -13.71 -19.13
CA VAL A 153 -14.63 -15.14 -19.29
C VAL A 153 -13.47 -15.57 -18.39
N GLU A 154 -13.74 -16.55 -17.55
CA GLU A 154 -12.76 -17.20 -16.68
C GLU A 154 -11.66 -17.91 -17.49
N GLN A 155 -10.41 -17.76 -17.06
CA GLN A 155 -9.25 -18.43 -17.63
C GLN A 155 -8.35 -19.02 -16.55
N MET A 156 -8.00 -20.29 -16.73
CA MET A 156 -7.00 -20.98 -15.91
C MET A 156 -5.59 -20.51 -16.28
N LEU A 157 -4.88 -19.91 -15.34
CA LEU A 157 -3.48 -19.55 -15.45
C LEU A 157 -2.61 -20.56 -14.69
N LYS A 158 -1.62 -21.12 -15.38
CA LYS A 158 -0.61 -21.96 -14.71
C LYS A 158 0.48 -21.07 -14.11
N MET A 159 0.36 -20.83 -12.82
CA MET A 159 1.27 -19.98 -12.06
C MET A 159 2.63 -20.63 -11.85
N GLY A 160 3.65 -19.79 -11.67
CA GLY A 160 5.01 -20.17 -11.32
C GLY A 160 5.76 -18.96 -10.77
N GLU A 161 6.83 -19.21 -10.01
CA GLU A 161 7.69 -18.15 -9.47
C GLU A 161 8.13 -17.15 -10.55
N GLY A 162 7.82 -15.87 -10.34
CA GLY A 162 8.19 -14.78 -11.24
C GLY A 162 7.39 -14.70 -12.54
N ASN A 163 6.32 -15.48 -12.70
CA ASN A 163 5.42 -15.34 -13.85
C ASN A 163 4.53 -14.10 -13.66
N ILE A 164 4.61 -13.17 -14.61
CA ILE A 164 3.73 -12.01 -14.69
C ILE A 164 2.85 -12.18 -15.93
N PHE A 165 1.57 -12.41 -15.73
CA PHE A 165 0.58 -12.45 -16.80
C PHE A 165 0.03 -11.05 -17.04
N ALA A 166 0.00 -10.60 -18.29
CA ALA A 166 -0.38 -9.25 -18.63
C ALA A 166 -1.50 -9.22 -19.67
N TYR A 167 -2.57 -8.50 -19.36
CA TYR A 167 -3.70 -8.30 -20.25
C TYR A 167 -3.93 -6.82 -20.49
N THR A 168 -4.00 -6.41 -21.76
CA THR A 168 -4.37 -5.04 -22.12
C THR A 168 -5.84 -4.96 -22.48
N ILE A 169 -6.50 -3.89 -22.04
CA ILE A 169 -7.92 -3.64 -22.29
C ILE A 169 -8.17 -2.16 -22.56
N ASP A 170 -8.83 -1.87 -23.68
CA ASP A 170 -9.33 -0.53 -23.97
C ASP A 170 -10.54 -0.25 -23.09
N ALA A 171 -10.42 0.75 -22.21
CA ALA A 171 -11.49 1.17 -21.32
C ALA A 171 -11.86 2.63 -21.54
N GLU A 172 -13.14 2.95 -21.36
CA GLU A 172 -13.69 4.30 -21.43
C GLU A 172 -13.89 4.88 -20.03
N MET A 173 -13.71 6.20 -19.90
CA MET A 173 -13.99 6.93 -18.66
C MET A 173 -15.38 6.60 -18.13
N GLY A 174 -15.44 6.20 -16.85
CA GLY A 174 -16.66 5.86 -16.14
C GLY A 174 -17.06 4.38 -16.19
N GLN A 175 -16.41 3.56 -17.01
CA GLN A 175 -16.54 2.10 -16.93
C GLN A 175 -15.93 1.56 -15.63
N SER A 176 -16.35 0.36 -15.22
CA SER A 176 -15.83 -0.34 -14.06
C SER A 176 -15.02 -1.55 -14.51
N LEU A 177 -13.74 -1.60 -14.14
CA LEU A 177 -12.87 -2.76 -14.33
C LEU A 177 -12.87 -3.60 -13.04
N SER A 178 -13.11 -4.89 -13.18
CA SER A 178 -13.08 -5.88 -12.09
C SER A 178 -12.11 -7.00 -12.44
N VAL A 179 -11.47 -7.57 -11.42
CA VAL A 179 -10.53 -8.68 -11.57
C VAL A 179 -10.74 -9.66 -10.41
N THR A 180 -10.90 -10.94 -10.72
CA THR A 180 -10.78 -12.04 -9.77
C THR A 180 -9.54 -12.85 -10.10
N ALA A 181 -8.81 -13.29 -9.09
CA ALA A 181 -7.75 -14.27 -9.20
C ALA A 181 -7.87 -15.22 -8.01
N GLU A 182 -8.38 -16.42 -8.27
CA GLU A 182 -8.71 -17.40 -7.23
C GLU A 182 -7.86 -18.66 -7.41
N SER A 183 -7.26 -19.18 -6.33
CA SER A 183 -6.50 -20.42 -6.43
C SER A 183 -7.44 -21.63 -6.48
N ASP A 184 -7.31 -22.47 -7.52
CA ASP A 184 -8.12 -23.71 -7.67
C ASP A 184 -8.03 -24.63 -6.44
N LEU A 185 -6.87 -24.61 -5.78
CA LEU A 185 -6.62 -25.32 -4.54
C LEU A 185 -6.40 -24.30 -3.43
N LEU A 186 -7.30 -24.32 -2.45
CA LEU A 186 -7.30 -23.39 -1.33
C LEU A 186 -5.90 -23.17 -0.75
N ASP A 187 -5.46 -21.92 -0.76
CA ASP A 187 -4.20 -21.43 -0.19
C ASP A 187 -2.92 -22.12 -0.73
N VAL A 188 -2.94 -22.55 -2.00
CA VAL A 188 -1.75 -23.11 -2.69
C VAL A 188 -1.01 -22.03 -3.46
N VAL A 189 -1.73 -21.16 -4.14
CA VAL A 189 -1.20 -19.97 -4.80
C VAL A 189 -1.73 -18.75 -4.09
N ASP A 190 -0.86 -17.76 -3.98
CA ASP A 190 -1.12 -16.43 -3.40
C ASP A 190 -1.13 -15.41 -4.53
N PRO A 191 -2.20 -15.36 -5.36
CA PRO A 191 -2.29 -14.44 -6.49
C PRO A 191 -2.21 -12.99 -6.06
N LEU A 192 -1.49 -12.20 -6.86
CA LEU A 192 -1.32 -10.77 -6.67
C LEU A 192 -1.75 -10.04 -7.95
N VAL A 193 -2.66 -9.07 -7.84
CA VAL A 193 -3.18 -8.32 -8.99
C VAL A 193 -2.77 -6.86 -8.94
N VAL A 194 -2.37 -6.30 -10.08
CA VAL A 194 -2.13 -4.85 -10.24
C VAL A 194 -2.72 -4.33 -11.54
N ILE A 195 -3.40 -3.18 -11.49
CA ILE A 195 -3.90 -2.43 -12.64
C ILE A 195 -2.96 -1.26 -12.92
N LEU A 196 -2.51 -1.15 -14.16
CA LEU A 196 -1.81 0.00 -14.71
C LEU A 196 -2.74 0.85 -15.56
N ASP A 197 -2.62 2.16 -15.43
CA ASP A 197 -3.29 3.13 -16.30
C ASP A 197 -2.66 3.21 -17.70
N PRO A 198 -3.23 3.99 -18.64
CA PRO A 198 -2.70 4.13 -20.01
C PRO A 198 -1.30 4.74 -20.11
N TYR A 199 -0.76 5.26 -19.01
CA TYR A 199 0.61 5.78 -18.93
C TYR A 199 1.57 4.77 -18.29
N GLY A 200 1.09 3.57 -17.94
CA GLY A 200 1.86 2.55 -17.22
C GLY A 200 2.00 2.81 -15.73
N THR A 201 1.20 3.72 -15.16
CA THR A 201 1.22 4.05 -13.73
C THR A 201 0.38 3.01 -12.97
N PRO A 202 0.89 2.37 -11.92
CA PRO A 202 0.09 1.50 -11.06
C PRO A 202 -0.96 2.31 -10.30
N VAL A 203 -2.24 1.93 -10.45
CA VAL A 203 -3.39 2.69 -9.92
C VAL A 203 -4.25 1.89 -8.95
N MET A 204 -4.20 0.57 -9.01
CA MET A 204 -4.91 -0.34 -8.11
C MET A 204 -4.09 -1.61 -7.95
N GLY A 205 -4.00 -2.13 -6.74
CA GLY A 205 -3.27 -3.36 -6.44
C GLY A 205 -3.90 -4.02 -5.23
N GLU A 206 -3.97 -5.34 -5.27
CA GLU A 206 -4.63 -6.15 -4.25
C GLU A 206 -3.96 -7.53 -4.21
N ASP A 207 -3.73 -8.02 -2.99
CA ASP A 207 -3.03 -9.28 -2.71
C ASP A 207 -3.96 -10.30 -2.02
N ASP A 208 -4.79 -9.83 -1.08
CA ASP A 208 -5.64 -10.70 -0.26
C ASP A 208 -7.06 -10.14 -0.14
N LEU A 209 -8.07 -10.99 -0.41
CA LEU A 209 -9.48 -10.63 -0.28
C LEU A 209 -9.83 -10.03 1.10
N ASN A 210 -9.99 -8.70 1.15
CA ASN A 210 -10.29 -7.99 2.38
C ASN A 210 -11.81 -7.91 2.68
N ASN A 211 -12.48 -9.06 2.85
CA ASN A 211 -13.95 -9.08 3.01
C ASN A 211 -14.44 -9.02 4.48
N GLY A 212 -13.61 -8.52 5.40
CA GLY A 212 -14.01 -8.32 6.81
C GLY A 212 -14.49 -9.60 7.54
N HIS A 213 -14.25 -10.79 6.98
CA HIS A 213 -14.66 -12.08 7.53
C HIS A 213 -13.49 -13.06 7.52
N VAL A 214 -13.46 -13.92 8.55
CA VAL A 214 -12.31 -14.68 9.07
C VAL A 214 -11.82 -15.82 8.15
N ILE A 215 -12.12 -15.79 6.85
CA ILE A 215 -11.54 -16.74 5.91
C ILE A 215 -10.34 -16.03 5.27
N ARG A 216 -9.14 -16.38 5.73
CA ARG A 216 -7.89 -16.00 5.06
C ARG A 216 -7.79 -16.88 3.81
N THR A 217 -8.39 -16.43 2.72
CA THR A 217 -8.07 -16.95 1.39
C THR A 217 -6.93 -16.11 0.86
N MET A 218 -5.94 -16.74 0.24
CA MET A 218 -4.88 -16.05 -0.49
C MET A 218 -5.35 -15.49 -1.85
N ASP A 219 -6.66 -15.48 -2.11
CA ASP A 219 -7.24 -15.04 -3.38
C ASP A 219 -7.20 -13.51 -3.47
N SER A 220 -7.01 -12.99 -4.69
CA SER A 220 -6.99 -11.55 -4.95
C SER A 220 -8.22 -11.09 -5.73
N TYR A 221 -8.80 -9.96 -5.30
CA TYR A 221 -10.02 -9.43 -5.87
C TYR A 221 -10.05 -7.90 -5.95
N ILE A 222 -10.39 -7.40 -7.14
CA ILE A 222 -10.74 -6.01 -7.38
C ILE A 222 -12.21 -5.97 -7.81
N ASP A 223 -13.11 -5.63 -6.88
CA ASP A 223 -14.56 -5.54 -7.14
C ASP A 223 -14.89 -4.59 -8.29
N ALA A 224 -14.33 -3.38 -8.23
CA ALA A 224 -14.66 -2.28 -9.12
C ALA A 224 -13.63 -1.15 -9.04
N TYR A 225 -12.81 -1.02 -10.09
CA TYR A 225 -12.01 0.17 -10.36
C TYR A 225 -12.73 1.04 -11.41
N THR A 226 -13.26 2.18 -10.97
CA THR A 226 -13.89 3.14 -11.89
C THR A 226 -12.83 3.86 -12.72
N VAL A 227 -12.88 3.67 -14.04
CA VAL A 227 -11.92 4.19 -15.01
C VAL A 227 -11.96 5.73 -15.02
N PRO A 228 -10.88 6.42 -14.58
CA PRO A 228 -10.87 7.88 -14.52
C PRO A 228 -10.62 8.54 -15.88
N THR A 229 -10.03 7.83 -16.84
CA THR A 229 -9.65 8.36 -18.16
C THR A 229 -9.73 7.26 -19.19
N SER A 230 -10.26 7.53 -20.38
CA SER A 230 -10.26 6.54 -21.46
C SER A 230 -8.84 6.22 -21.94
N GLY A 231 -8.56 4.97 -22.25
CA GLY A 231 -7.30 4.49 -22.83
C GLY A 231 -7.09 3.00 -22.61
N GLU A 232 -5.92 2.51 -23.01
CA GLU A 232 -5.53 1.11 -22.84
C GLU A 232 -4.98 0.90 -21.43
N TYR A 233 -5.70 0.17 -20.58
CA TYR A 233 -5.25 -0.25 -19.26
C TYR A 233 -4.53 -1.60 -19.36
N THR A 234 -3.65 -1.89 -18.39
CA THR A 234 -3.02 -3.22 -18.27
C THR A 234 -3.35 -3.84 -16.93
N VAL A 235 -3.92 -5.04 -16.93
CA VAL A 235 -4.06 -5.88 -15.73
C VAL A 235 -2.88 -6.84 -15.68
N LEU A 236 -2.17 -6.83 -14.56
CA LEU A 236 -1.07 -7.73 -14.25
C LEU A 236 -1.53 -8.71 -13.17
N VAL A 237 -1.31 -9.99 -13.41
CA VAL A 237 -1.54 -11.06 -12.43
C VAL A 237 -0.23 -11.81 -12.20
N SER A 238 0.19 -11.90 -10.95
CA SER A 238 1.38 -12.61 -10.51
C SER A 238 1.06 -13.35 -9.21
N HIS A 239 2.08 -13.61 -8.40
CA HIS A 239 1.94 -14.15 -7.05
C HIS A 239 2.63 -13.25 -6.03
N ALA A 240 2.27 -13.41 -4.76
CA ALA A 240 2.95 -12.88 -3.60
C ALA A 240 3.70 -13.98 -2.84
N GLY A 241 3.88 -13.81 -1.54
CA GLY A 241 4.83 -14.57 -0.72
C GLY A 241 4.30 -15.89 -0.15
N GLY A 242 2.99 -16.10 -0.17
CA GLY A 242 2.27 -17.25 0.38
C GLY A 242 2.31 -18.50 -0.49
N GLY A 243 2.50 -18.37 -1.80
CA GLY A 243 2.61 -19.49 -2.74
C GLY A 243 2.64 -19.06 -4.21
N SER A 244 3.52 -19.67 -5.02
CA SER A 244 3.76 -19.23 -6.41
C SER A 244 3.48 -20.29 -7.48
N TYR A 245 3.20 -21.54 -7.11
CA TYR A 245 3.04 -22.65 -8.04
C TYR A 245 1.67 -23.30 -7.93
N GLY A 246 0.93 -23.30 -9.02
CA GLY A 246 -0.38 -23.93 -9.07
C GLY A 246 -1.20 -23.46 -10.26
N VAL A 247 -2.51 -23.59 -10.15
CA VAL A 247 -3.47 -23.00 -11.09
C VAL A 247 -4.23 -21.92 -10.34
N VAL A 248 -4.47 -20.82 -11.04
CA VAL A 248 -5.32 -19.72 -10.59
C VAL A 248 -6.35 -19.46 -11.68
N ASP A 249 -7.62 -19.46 -11.31
CA ASP A 249 -8.73 -19.07 -12.15
C ASP A 249 -8.87 -17.54 -12.12
N VAL A 250 -8.70 -16.92 -13.29
CA VAL A 250 -8.73 -15.46 -13.44
C VAL A 250 -9.90 -15.03 -14.30
N THR A 251 -10.71 -14.10 -13.80
CA THR A 251 -11.75 -13.41 -14.59
C THR A 251 -11.48 -11.92 -14.59
N ILE A 252 -11.51 -11.31 -15.77
CA ILE A 252 -11.38 -9.85 -15.94
C ILE A 252 -12.66 -9.33 -16.59
N GLY A 253 -13.35 -8.43 -15.89
CA GLY A 253 -14.62 -7.85 -16.32
C GLY A 253 -14.52 -6.34 -16.54
N LEU A 254 -15.11 -5.83 -17.62
CA LEU A 254 -15.26 -4.41 -17.91
C LEU A 254 -16.72 -4.12 -18.27
N ASP A 255 -17.36 -3.28 -17.46
CA ASP A 255 -18.77 -2.90 -17.57
C ASP A 255 -18.97 -1.38 -17.72
#